data_AF-R7N6Y2-F1
#
_entry.id   AF-R7N6Y2-F1
#
_cell.length_a   1.000
_cell.length_b   1.000
_cell.length_c   1.000
_cell.angle_alpha   90.00
_cell.angle_beta   90.00
_cell.angle_gamma   90.00
#
_symmetry.space_group_name_H-M   'P 1'
#
loop_
_entity.id
_entity.type
_entity.pdbx_description
1 polymer ?
#
loop_
_entity_poly.entity_id
_entity_poly.type
_entity_poly.pdbx_seq_one_letter_code
_entity_poly.pdbx_strand_id
1 'polypeptide(L)'
;MNQEEKEEPHCELENDFLNDDLSLIIECNTFDPAKQMQRIRKYAGMNRKEFSEWLNIPYRTMTDWELGNRTMPVYLLELIVYKVNHEIANAKEKQDASGRKNKQEHL
;
A
#
# COMPACT_ATOMS: atom_id res chain seq x y z
N MET A 1 -14.24 6.36 28.87
CA MET A 1 -14.25 6.85 27.46
C MET A 1 -13.70 5.72 26.62
N ASN A 2 -14.54 4.74 26.34
CA ASN A 2 -14.14 3.55 25.60
C ASN A 2 -14.18 3.93 24.13
N GLN A 3 -13.01 4.06 23.51
CA GLN A 3 -12.93 4.11 22.06
C GLN A 3 -13.09 2.68 21.61
N GLU A 4 -14.31 2.35 21.20
CA GLU A 4 -14.65 1.11 20.53
C GLU A 4 -13.85 1.07 19.23
N GLU A 5 -12.71 0.36 19.26
CA GLU A 5 -11.93 0.05 18.07
C GLU A 5 -12.80 -0.83 17.18
N LYS A 6 -13.54 -0.20 16.27
CA LYS A 6 -14.20 -0.92 15.18
C LYS A 6 -13.09 -1.52 14.33
N GLU A 7 -12.85 -2.82 14.50
CA GLU A 7 -12.03 -3.60 13.59
C GLU A 7 -12.59 -3.42 12.18
N GLU A 8 -11.88 -2.68 11.33
CA GLU A 8 -12.23 -2.59 9.92
C GLU A 8 -12.08 -3.99 9.32
N PRO A 9 -13.06 -4.48 8.53
CA PRO A 9 -12.97 -5.79 7.92
C PRO A 9 -11.67 -5.87 7.12
N HIS A 10 -10.89 -6.94 7.36
CA HIS A 10 -9.72 -7.27 6.57
C HIS A 10 -10.14 -7.21 5.10
N CYS A 11 -9.48 -6.33 4.34
CA CYS A 11 -9.84 -6.01 2.97
C CYS A 11 -9.73 -7.28 2.09
N GLU A 12 -10.83 -8.01 1.93
CA GLU A 12 -10.94 -9.08 0.94
C GLU A 12 -10.96 -8.42 -0.44
N LEU A 13 -9.82 -8.49 -1.12
CA LEU A 13 -9.57 -7.85 -2.42
C LEU A 13 -10.32 -8.63 -3.52
N GLU A 14 -11.44 -8.09 -3.99
CA GLU A 14 -11.88 -8.37 -5.36
C GLU A 14 -10.82 -7.81 -6.33
N ASN A 15 -10.22 -8.73 -7.08
CA ASN A 15 -9.03 -8.56 -7.91
C ASN A 15 -9.29 -7.86 -9.26
N ASP A 16 -10.05 -6.77 -9.26
CA ASP A 16 -10.44 -6.09 -10.51
C ASP A 16 -9.64 -4.80 -10.79
N PHE A 17 -8.62 -4.50 -9.97
CA PHE A 17 -7.66 -3.39 -10.20
C PHE A 17 -6.20 -3.87 -10.17
N LEU A 18 -5.97 -5.14 -10.49
CA LEU A 18 -4.61 -5.68 -10.57
C LEU A 18 -3.92 -5.13 -11.81
N ASN A 19 -2.84 -4.38 -11.57
CA ASN A 19 -1.75 -4.02 -12.49
C ASN A 19 -1.80 -2.63 -13.14
N ASP A 20 -2.28 -1.60 -12.45
CA ASP A 20 -1.73 -0.26 -12.72
C ASP A 20 -0.47 -0.08 -11.88
N ASP A 21 0.62 -0.48 -12.52
CA ASP A 21 2.02 -0.27 -12.21
C ASP A 21 2.27 0.94 -11.29
N LEU A 22 3.12 0.79 -10.26
CA LEU A 22 3.50 1.92 -9.41
C LEU A 22 4.15 3.05 -10.25
N SER A 23 4.65 2.72 -11.46
CA SER A 23 5.04 3.69 -12.49
C SER A 23 3.90 4.65 -12.89
N LEU A 24 2.66 4.16 -13.09
CA LEU A 24 1.50 4.98 -13.43
C LEU A 24 1.06 5.88 -12.26
N ILE A 25 1.30 5.49 -11.01
CA ILE A 25 1.02 6.33 -9.83
C ILE A 25 2.00 7.51 -9.76
N ILE A 26 3.25 7.32 -10.19
CA ILE A 26 4.28 8.37 -10.25
C ILE A 26 4.10 9.26 -11.49
N GLU A 27 3.75 8.69 -12.65
CA GLU A 27 3.57 9.42 -13.91
C GLU A 27 2.26 10.23 -13.94
N CYS A 28 1.20 9.73 -13.29
CA CYS A 28 -0.01 10.50 -13.10
C CYS A 28 0.20 11.46 -11.93
N ASN A 29 0.67 12.68 -12.23
CA ASN A 29 0.64 13.85 -11.36
C ASN A 29 -0.82 14.24 -11.01
N THR A 30 -1.54 13.32 -10.37
CA THR A 30 -2.84 13.58 -9.77
C THR A 30 -2.55 14.44 -8.55
N PHE A 31 -2.98 15.70 -8.60
CA PHE A 31 -2.74 16.78 -7.63
C PHE A 31 -3.24 16.50 -6.18
N ASP A 32 -3.58 15.25 -5.87
CA ASP A 32 -4.18 14.83 -4.61
C ASP A 32 -3.29 13.79 -3.88
N PRO A 33 -2.34 14.24 -3.05
CA PRO A 33 -1.50 13.37 -2.23
C PRO A 33 -2.28 12.39 -1.35
N ALA A 34 -3.50 12.75 -0.94
CA ALA A 34 -4.33 11.89 -0.09
C ALA A 34 -4.79 10.65 -0.85
N LYS A 35 -5.25 10.83 -2.10
CA LYS A 35 -5.62 9.70 -2.98
C LYS A 35 -4.43 8.84 -3.35
N GLN A 36 -3.27 9.44 -3.60
CA GLN A 36 -2.05 8.69 -3.87
C GLN A 36 -1.66 7.82 -2.67
N MET A 37 -1.71 8.37 -1.45
CA MET A 37 -1.43 7.61 -0.23
C MET A 37 -2.38 6.41 -0.06
N GLN A 38 -3.69 6.62 -0.28
CA GLN A 38 -4.67 5.53 -0.22
C GLN A 38 -4.35 4.41 -1.22
N ARG A 39 -3.94 4.76 -2.45
CA ARG A 39 -3.55 3.79 -3.49
C ARG A 39 -2.30 3.01 -3.11
N ILE A 40 -1.26 3.69 -2.64
CA ILE A 40 0.00 3.06 -2.22
C ILE A 40 -0.24 2.07 -1.08
N ARG A 41 -1.05 2.44 -0.07
CA ARG A 41 -1.38 1.53 1.03
C ARG A 41 -2.17 0.31 0.55
N LYS A 42 -3.16 0.50 -0.32
CA LYS A 42 -3.92 -0.61 -0.93
C LYS A 42 -3.01 -1.54 -1.74
N TYR A 43 -2.07 -0.98 -2.50
CA TYR A 43 -1.07 -1.77 -3.25
C TYR A 43 -0.17 -2.59 -2.32
N ALA A 44 0.23 -2.01 -1.18
CA ALA A 44 0.98 -2.70 -0.14
C ALA A 44 0.16 -3.83 0.53
N GLY A 45 -1.17 -3.84 0.35
CA GLY A 45 -2.06 -4.85 0.93
C GLY A 45 -2.25 -4.70 2.44
N MET A 46 -1.96 -3.52 2.99
CA MET A 46 -1.98 -3.27 4.44
C MET A 46 -3.19 -2.44 4.84
N ASN A 47 -3.75 -2.72 6.02
CA ASN A 47 -4.71 -1.82 6.64
C ASN A 47 -4.01 -0.56 7.17
N ARG A 48 -4.79 0.44 7.60
CA ARG A 48 -4.26 1.74 8.07
C ARG A 48 -3.30 1.61 9.26
N LYS A 49 -3.59 0.70 10.17
CA LYS A 49 -2.81 0.44 11.39
C LYS A 49 -1.47 -0.19 11.03
N GLU A 50 -1.50 -1.30 10.31
CA GLU A 50 -0.31 -2.02 9.82
C GLU A 50 0.60 -1.10 9.01
N PHE A 51 0.01 -0.31 8.10
CA PHE A 51 0.78 0.59 7.26
C PHE A 51 1.45 1.71 8.07
N SER A 52 0.77 2.24 9.09
CA SER A 52 1.35 3.24 9.98
C SER A 52 2.47 2.68 10.86
N GLU A 53 2.31 1.45 11.35
CA GLU A 53 3.34 0.73 12.12
C GLU A 53 4.55 0.41 11.25
N TRP A 54 4.34 -0.05 10.01
CA TRP A 54 5.40 -0.35 9.04
C TRP A 54 6.21 0.89 8.64
N LEU A 55 5.56 2.04 8.49
CA LEU A 55 6.23 3.33 8.27
C LEU A 55 6.81 3.95 9.54
N ASN A 56 6.52 3.39 10.72
CA ASN A 56 6.86 3.96 12.02
C ASN A 56 6.37 5.41 12.19
N ILE A 57 5.12 5.65 11.81
CA ILE A 57 4.43 6.94 11.96
C ILE A 57 3.18 6.78 12.84
N PRO A 58 2.73 7.84 13.53
CA PRO A 58 1.47 7.77 14.26
C PRO A 58 0.29 7.44 13.33
N TYR A 59 -0.58 6.51 13.74
CA TYR A 59 -1.82 6.16 13.02
C TYR A 59 -2.66 7.38 12.61
N ARG A 60 -2.73 8.38 13.51
CA ARG A 60 -3.45 9.63 13.26
C ARG A 60 -2.85 10.43 12.11
N THR A 61 -1.54 10.46 11.97
CA THR A 61 -0.86 11.13 10.85
C THR A 61 -1.23 10.48 9.52
N MET A 62 -1.22 9.16 9.46
CA MET A 62 -1.61 8.40 8.27
C MET A 62 -3.08 8.69 7.92
N THR A 63 -3.96 8.69 8.92
CA THR A 63 -5.40 8.98 8.74
C THR A 63 -5.62 10.42 8.27
N ASP A 64 -4.94 11.40 8.87
CA ASP A 64 -5.05 12.81 8.50
C ASP A 64 -4.54 13.07 7.07
N TRP A 65 -3.55 12.31 6.60
CA TRP A 65 -3.09 12.37 5.21
C TRP A 65 -4.11 11.80 4.23
N GLU A 66 -4.68 10.61 4.51
CA GLU A 66 -5.70 10.00 3.63
C GLU A 66 -7.00 10.81 3.56
N LEU A 67 -7.37 11.50 4.64
CA LEU A 67 -8.55 12.37 4.70
C LEU A 67 -8.32 13.77 4.10
N GLY A 68 -7.06 14.13 3.81
CA GLY A 68 -6.71 15.47 3.34
C GLY A 68 -6.74 16.56 4.42
N ASN A 69 -6.84 16.17 5.70
CA ASN A 69 -6.77 17.10 6.84
C ASN A 69 -5.38 17.73 6.98
N ARG A 70 -4.34 17.02 6.52
CA ARG A 70 -2.96 17.51 6.45
C ARG A 70 -2.36 17.19 5.10
N THR A 71 -1.66 18.16 4.53
CA THR A 71 -0.89 17.94 3.31
C THR A 71 0.38 17.16 3.64
N MET A 72 0.55 16.00 3.03
CA MET A 72 1.80 15.25 3.13
C MET A 72 2.92 15.98 2.38
N PRO A 73 4.14 16.04 2.93
CA PRO A 73 5.28 16.54 2.18
C PRO A 73 5.54 15.66 0.94
N VAL A 74 5.72 16.29 -0.22
CA VAL A 74 5.89 15.58 -1.51
C VAL A 74 7.07 14.60 -1.47
N TYR A 75 8.21 15.01 -0.92
CA TYR A 75 9.39 14.16 -0.79
C TYR A 75 9.12 12.91 0.06
N LEU A 76 8.22 12.99 1.04
CA LEU A 76 7.91 11.85 1.90
C LEU A 76 7.07 10.83 1.16
N LEU A 77 6.15 11.28 0.30
CA LEU A 77 5.39 10.42 -0.59
C LEU A 77 6.32 9.64 -1.52
N GLU A 78 7.30 10.30 -2.12
CA GLU A 78 8.33 9.67 -2.96
C GLU A 78 9.13 8.60 -2.20
N LEU A 79 9.53 8.88 -0.95
CA LEU A 79 10.24 7.93 -0.11
C LEU A 79 9.38 6.71 0.26
N ILE A 80 8.09 6.91 0.53
CA ILE A 80 7.15 5.82 0.82
C ILE A 80 6.98 4.94 -0.43
N VAL A 81 6.80 5.55 -1.60
CA VAL A 81 6.74 4.84 -2.90
C VAL A 81 7.99 4.00 -3.11
N TYR A 82 9.17 4.58 -2.89
CA TYR A 82 10.44 3.87 -2.99
C TYR A 82 10.51 2.67 -2.05
N LYS A 83 10.13 2.86 -0.77
CA LYS A 83 10.14 1.79 0.25
C LYS A 83 9.18 0.65 -0.11
N VAL A 84 7.97 0.98 -0.59
CA VAL A 84 6.98 -0.02 -1.03
C VAL A 84 7.49 -0.83 -2.22
N ASN A 85 8.10 -0.18 -3.22
CA ASN A 85 8.74 -0.89 -4.33
C ASN A 85 9.84 -1.86 -3.85
N HIS A 86 10.71 -1.40 -2.95
CA HIS A 86 11.87 -2.19 -2.55
C HIS A 86 11.54 -3.35 -1.61
N GLU A 87 10.56 -3.18 -0.72
CA GLU A 87 10.23 -4.18 0.30
C GLU A 87 9.04 -5.06 -0.10
N ILE A 88 8.06 -4.53 -0.83
CA ILE A 88 6.83 -5.26 -1.18
C ILE A 88 6.87 -5.82 -2.61
N ALA A 89 7.26 -5.02 -3.61
CA ALA A 89 7.27 -5.51 -5.00
C ALA A 89 8.34 -6.60 -5.21
N ASN A 90 9.55 -6.39 -4.68
CA ASN A 90 10.62 -7.41 -4.69
C ASN A 90 10.26 -8.70 -3.92
N ALA A 91 9.35 -8.61 -2.94
CA ALA A 91 8.87 -9.78 -2.21
C ALA A 91 7.84 -10.56 -3.03
N LYS A 92 6.96 -9.89 -3.78
CA LYS A 92 5.98 -10.51 -4.70
C LYS A 92 6.69 -11.27 -5.82
N GLU A 93 7.72 -10.70 -6.44
CA GLU A 93 8.52 -11.36 -7.49
C GLU A 93 9.14 -12.71 -7.05
N LYS A 94 9.58 -12.81 -5.80
CA LYS A 94 10.15 -14.06 -5.25
C LYS A 94 9.10 -15.15 -5.02
N GLN A 95 7.87 -14.77 -4.69
CA GLN A 95 6.77 -15.72 -4.50
C GLN A 95 6.26 -16.25 -5.84
N ASP A 96 6.20 -15.39 -6.86
CA ASP A 96 5.80 -15.77 -8.23
C ASP A 96 6.83 -16.71 -8.90
N ALA A 97 8.12 -16.58 -8.57
CA ALA A 97 9.18 -17.48 -9.04
C ALA A 97 9.13 -18.88 -8.39
N SER A 98 8.60 -19.00 -7.18
CA SER A 98 8.41 -20.26 -6.44
C SER A 98 7.23 -21.06 -7.00
N GLY A 99 6.11 -20.38 -7.31
CA GLY A 99 4.90 -21.03 -7.82
C GLY A 99 5.03 -21.66 -9.22
N ARG A 100 6.01 -21.24 -10.03
CA ARG A 100 6.25 -21.80 -11.36
C ARG A 100 6.92 -23.18 -11.36
N LYS A 101 7.63 -23.54 -10.29
CA LYS A 101 8.37 -24.81 -10.19
C LYS A 101 7.48 -26.01 -9.81
N ASN A 102 6.32 -25.77 -9.19
CA ASN A 102 5.44 -26.84 -8.70
C ASN A 102 4.45 -27.38 -9.75
N LYS A 103 4.49 -26.89 -11.00
CA LYS A 103 3.62 -27.37 -12.10
C LYS A 103 4.30 -28.35 -13.07
N GLN A 104 5.56 -28.72 -12.84
CA GLN A 104 6.33 -29.58 -13.74
C GLN A 104 6.56 -31.02 -13.24
N GLU A 105 6.06 -31.42 -12.07
CA GLU A 105 6.26 -32.78 -11.53
C GLU A 105 5.05 -33.73 -11.66
N HIS A 106 4.01 -33.36 -12.42
CA HIS A 106 2.87 -34.25 -12.74
C HIS A 106 2.63 -34.33 -14.26
N LEU A 107 3.63 -34.82 -14.99
CA LEU A 107 3.44 -35.50 -16.27
C LEU A 107 4.16 -36.86 -16.24
#